data_AF-A0A5A8E9N8-F1
#
_entry.id   AF-A0A5A8E9N8-F1
#
_cell.length_a   1.000
_cell.length_b   1.000
_cell.length_c   1.000
_cell.angle_alpha   90.00
_cell.angle_beta   90.00
_cell.angle_gamma   90.00
#
_symmetry.space_group_name_H-M   'P 1'
#
loop_
_entity.id
_entity.type
_entity.pdbx_description
1 polymer ?
#
loop_
_entity_poly.entity_id
_entity_poly.type
_entity_poly.pdbx_seq_one_letter_code
_entity_poly.pdbx_strand_id
1 'polypeptide(L)'
;MAAARGSKDTVELMLDRGADLEAKDESGGTALLRAAARGSKDTVELMLDRGADLEAKDGDGLTALMTAAEGGHKDTVELLVSYGADVEAECLVRP
;
A
#
# COMPACT_ATOMS: atom_id res chain seq x y z
N MET A 1 -13.63 -0.43 -21.66
CA MET A 1 -13.29 0.40 -20.48
C MET A 1 -14.07 -0.09 -19.26
N ALA A 2 -13.61 -1.15 -18.58
CA ALA A 2 -14.34 -1.72 -17.43
C ALA A 2 -13.43 -2.32 -16.34
N ALA A 3 -12.13 -2.00 -16.31
CA ALA A 3 -11.18 -2.63 -15.38
C ALA A 3 -11.00 -1.88 -14.04
N ALA A 4 -11.49 -0.64 -13.92
CA ALA A 4 -11.25 0.18 -12.73
C ALA A 4 -12.29 -0.04 -11.60
N ARG A 5 -13.57 -0.29 -11.92
CA ARG A 5 -14.61 -0.47 -10.90
C ARG A 5 -14.52 -1.83 -10.20
N GLY A 6 -14.24 -2.89 -10.97
CA GLY A 6 -14.16 -4.25 -10.43
C GLY A 6 -13.09 -4.42 -9.35
N SER A 7 -11.98 -3.71 -9.43
CA SER A 7 -10.85 -3.84 -8.48
C SER A 7 -11.19 -3.28 -7.09
N LYS A 8 -11.93 -2.18 -7.01
CA LYS A 8 -12.32 -1.56 -5.72
C LYS A 8 -13.37 -2.41 -5.02
N ASP A 9 -14.40 -2.83 -5.74
CA ASP A 9 -15.44 -3.74 -5.24
C ASP A 9 -14.85 -5.08 -4.76
N THR A 10 -13.86 -5.65 -5.47
CA THR A 10 -13.22 -6.90 -5.03
C THR A 10 -12.36 -6.74 -3.79
N VAL A 11 -11.67 -5.61 -3.64
CA VAL A 11 -10.89 -5.32 -2.43
C VAL A 11 -11.82 -5.12 -1.25
N GLU A 12 -12.92 -4.38 -1.41
CA GLU A 12 -13.95 -4.25 -0.38
C GLU A 12 -14.53 -5.61 0.03
N LEU A 13 -14.90 -6.43 -0.95
CA LEU A 13 -15.46 -7.76 -0.71
C LEU A 13 -14.46 -8.69 -0.01
N MET A 14 -13.18 -8.63 -0.37
CA MET A 14 -12.14 -9.41 0.30
C MET A 14 -12.00 -8.98 1.76
N LEU A 15 -11.98 -7.67 2.02
CA LEU A 15 -11.88 -7.13 3.38
C LEU A 15 -13.12 -7.45 4.22
N ASP A 16 -14.32 -7.37 3.66
CA ASP A 16 -15.57 -7.78 4.34
C ASP A 16 -15.61 -9.28 4.65
N ARG A 17 -14.88 -10.09 3.89
CA ARG A 17 -14.71 -11.54 4.15
C ARG A 17 -13.63 -11.84 5.20
N GLY A 18 -13.03 -10.81 5.81
CA GLY A 18 -11.98 -10.96 6.80
C GLY A 18 -10.61 -11.20 6.16
N ALA A 19 -10.37 -10.67 4.96
CA ALA A 19 -9.01 -10.65 4.41
C ALA A 19 -8.10 -9.87 5.35
N ASP A 20 -7.03 -10.52 5.77
CA ASP A 20 -6.00 -9.93 6.61
C ASP A 20 -5.19 -8.93 5.77
N LEU A 21 -5.28 -7.65 6.14
CA LEU A 21 -4.57 -6.55 5.50
C LEU A 21 -3.04 -6.68 5.66
N GLU A 22 -2.62 -7.35 6.72
CA GLU A 22 -1.22 -7.61 7.04
C GLU A 22 -0.73 -8.96 6.52
N ALA A 23 -1.59 -9.71 5.80
CA ALA A 23 -1.17 -10.92 5.12
C ALA A 23 -0.04 -10.59 4.14
N LYS A 24 1.11 -11.22 4.39
CA LYS A 24 2.29 -11.13 3.53
C LYS A 24 2.18 -12.16 2.41
N ASP A 25 2.45 -11.71 1.20
CA ASP A 25 2.62 -12.62 0.06
C ASP A 25 3.99 -13.30 0.07
N GLU A 26 4.29 -14.07 -0.98
CA GLU A 26 5.57 -14.79 -1.10
C GLU A 26 6.80 -13.88 -1.13
N SER A 27 6.65 -12.59 -1.43
CA SER A 27 7.74 -11.59 -1.36
C SER A 27 7.77 -10.84 -0.02
N GLY A 28 6.93 -11.23 0.94
CA GLY A 28 6.80 -10.53 2.21
C GLY A 28 5.96 -9.25 2.12
N GLY A 29 5.39 -8.92 0.96
CA GLY A 29 4.64 -7.69 0.74
C GLY A 29 3.19 -7.80 1.20
N THR A 30 2.69 -6.75 1.85
CA THR A 30 1.27 -6.66 2.23
C THR A 30 0.41 -6.15 1.08
N ALA A 31 -0.91 -6.23 1.23
CA ALA A 31 -1.85 -5.69 0.25
C ALA A 31 -1.65 -4.18 0.02
N LEU A 32 -1.29 -3.43 1.07
CA LEU A 32 -0.99 -2.00 1.00
C LEU A 32 0.26 -1.72 0.15
N LEU A 33 1.34 -2.49 0.35
CA LEU A 33 2.57 -2.40 -0.44
C LEU A 33 2.30 -2.64 -1.93
N ARG A 34 1.49 -3.64 -2.26
CA ARG A 34 1.11 -3.93 -3.66
C ARG A 34 0.24 -2.84 -4.28
N ALA A 35 -0.68 -2.27 -3.52
CA ALA A 35 -1.50 -1.14 -3.97
C ALA A 35 -0.63 0.11 -4.22
N ALA A 36 0.32 0.38 -3.33
CA ALA A 36 1.27 1.48 -3.44
C ALA A 36 2.23 1.32 -4.63
N ALA A 37 2.79 0.13 -4.84
CA ALA A 37 3.63 -0.20 -6.01
C ALA A 37 2.90 0.02 -7.34
N ARG A 38 1.58 -0.22 -7.36
CA ARG A 38 0.71 -0.02 -8.52
C ARG A 38 0.22 1.42 -8.67
N GLY A 39 0.48 2.32 -7.71
CA GLY A 39 -0.05 3.68 -7.70
C GLY A 39 -1.57 3.73 -7.57
N SER A 40 -2.18 2.70 -7.00
CA SER A 40 -3.63 2.57 -6.89
C SER A 40 -4.15 3.35 -5.68
N LYS A 41 -4.16 4.68 -5.79
CA LYS A 41 -4.58 5.62 -4.72
C LYS A 41 -5.90 5.22 -4.05
N ASP A 42 -6.93 4.92 -4.84
CA ASP A 42 -8.25 4.49 -4.35
C ASP A 42 -8.19 3.26 -3.45
N THR A 43 -7.31 2.31 -3.78
CA THR A 43 -7.14 1.06 -3.03
C THR A 43 -6.34 1.30 -1.75
N VAL A 44 -5.31 2.15 -1.83
CA VAL A 44 -4.50 2.55 -0.67
C VAL A 44 -5.38 3.28 0.35
N GLU A 45 -6.14 4.28 -0.08
CA GLU A 45 -7.08 5.03 0.79
C GLU A 45 -8.05 4.10 1.52
N LEU A 46 -8.65 3.15 0.79
CA LEU A 46 -9.59 2.19 1.36
C LEU A 46 -8.95 1.26 2.39
N MET A 47 -7.72 0.78 2.12
CA MET A 47 -6.98 -0.06 3.07
C MET A 47 -6.60 0.73 4.33
N LEU A 48 -6.19 1.99 4.19
CA LEU A 48 -5.87 2.86 5.32
C LEU A 48 -7.12 3.18 6.17
N ASP A 49 -8.27 3.45 5.54
CA ASP A 49 -9.55 3.63 6.23
C ASP A 49 -9.98 2.39 7.01
N ARG A 50 -9.53 1.22 6.58
CA ARG A 50 -9.76 -0.07 7.26
C ARG A 50 -8.72 -0.39 8.33
N GLY A 51 -7.73 0.49 8.54
CA GLY A 51 -6.69 0.34 9.56
C GLY A 51 -5.50 -0.51 9.13
N ALA A 52 -5.17 -0.55 7.83
CA ALA A 52 -3.94 -1.19 7.37
C ALA A 52 -2.70 -0.50 7.97
N ASP A 53 -1.70 -1.30 8.33
CA ASP A 53 -0.41 -0.78 8.82
C ASP A 53 0.34 -0.04 7.71
N LEU A 54 0.53 1.26 7.91
CA LEU A 54 1.21 2.16 6.98
C LEU A 54 2.73 1.93 6.98
N GLU A 55 3.26 1.44 8.10
CA GLU A 55 4.67 1.18 8.32
C GLU A 55 5.06 -0.27 8.00
N ALA A 56 4.11 -1.05 7.48
CA ALA A 56 4.36 -2.41 7.05
C ALA A 56 5.51 -2.45 6.03
N LYS A 57 6.46 -3.35 6.28
CA LYS A 57 7.63 -3.57 5.44
C LYS A 57 7.54 -4.88 4.69
N ASP A 58 7.93 -4.85 3.42
CA ASP A 58 8.12 -6.05 2.61
C ASP A 58 9.40 -6.81 3.00
N GLY A 59 9.71 -7.89 2.28
CA GLY A 59 10.92 -8.69 2.51
C GLY A 59 12.23 -7.92 2.28
N ASP A 60 12.18 -6.82 1.52
CA ASP A 60 13.31 -5.94 1.24
C ASP A 60 13.41 -4.78 2.24
N GLY A 61 12.46 -4.68 3.17
CA GLY A 61 12.41 -3.62 4.18
C GLY A 61 11.78 -2.32 3.68
N LEU A 62 11.15 -2.31 2.51
CA LEU A 62 10.50 -1.15 1.92
C LEU A 62 9.10 -0.95 2.50
N THR A 63 8.74 0.29 2.77
CA THR A 63 7.38 0.68 3.18
C THR A 63 6.52 1.04 1.96
N ALA A 64 5.19 1.08 2.13
CA ALA A 64 4.28 1.51 1.08
C ALA A 64 4.66 2.90 0.51
N LEU A 65 5.15 3.81 1.35
CA LEU A 65 5.63 5.12 0.93
C LEU A 65 6.85 5.01 0.01
N MET A 66 7.84 4.19 0.39
CA MET A 66 9.03 3.96 -0.43
C MET A 66 8.67 3.37 -1.78
N THR A 67 7.80 2.35 -1.81
CA THR A 67 7.41 1.69 -3.06
C THR A 67 6.63 2.62 -3.98
N ALA A 68 5.75 3.45 -3.43
CA ALA A 68 5.04 4.47 -4.21
C ALA A 68 6.00 5.55 -4.75
N ALA A 69 7.00 5.96 -3.96
CA ALA A 69 8.00 6.93 -4.37
C ALA A 69 8.93 6.38 -5.46
N GLU A 70 9.37 5.13 -5.34
CA GLU A 70 10.17 4.43 -6.35
C GLU A 70 9.40 4.29 -7.68
N GLY A 71 8.11 3.98 -7.60
CA GLY A 71 7.21 3.93 -8.75
C GLY A 71 6.85 5.30 -9.35
N GLY A 72 7.20 6.41 -8.69
CA GLY A 72 6.87 7.77 -9.14
C GLY A 72 5.39 8.16 -8.94
N HIS A 73 4.65 7.45 -8.10
CA HIS A 73 3.21 7.61 -7.89
C HIS A 73 2.90 8.74 -6.91
N LYS A 74 3.12 9.99 -7.34
CA LYS A 74 2.98 11.19 -6.50
C LYS A 74 1.65 11.26 -5.73
N ASP A 75 0.54 10.98 -6.39
CA ASP A 75 -0.80 11.06 -5.76
C ASP A 75 -0.96 10.04 -4.62
N THR A 76 -0.26 8.91 -4.70
CA THR A 76 -0.27 7.86 -3.67
C THR A 76 0.68 8.23 -2.53
N VAL A 77 1.85 8.80 -2.85
CA VAL A 77 2.81 9.35 -1.86
C VAL A 77 2.15 10.44 -1.03
N GLU A 78 1.50 11.42 -1.67
CA GLU A 78 0.80 12.50 -0.98
C GLU A 78 -0.32 11.98 -0.07
N LEU A 79 -1.04 10.94 -0.50
CA LEU A 79 -2.06 10.30 0.32
C LEU A 79 -1.45 9.62 1.55
N LEU A 80 -0.41 8.81 1.37
CA LEU A 80 0.28 8.14 2.47
C LEU A 80 0.83 9.14 3.50
N VAL A 81 1.48 10.21 3.04
CA VAL A 81 1.97 11.29 3.91
C VAL A 81 0.81 12.00 4.64
N SER A 82 -0.33 12.20 3.98
CA SER A 82 -1.51 12.80 4.60
C SER A 82 -2.12 11.94 5.71
N TYR A 83 -2.00 10.61 5.60
CA TYR A 83 -2.38 9.67 6.66
C TYR A 83 -1.33 9.54 7.78
N GLY A 84 -0.19 10.21 7.64
CA GLY A 84 0.89 10.20 8.65
C GLY A 84 1.91 9.08 8.44
N ALA A 85 2.05 8.55 7.22
CA ALA A 85 3.14 7.63 6.92
C ALA A 85 4.49 8.31 7.19
N ASP A 86 5.39 7.57 7.85
CA ASP A 86 6.66 8.12 8.30
C ASP A 86 7.56 8.42 7.10
N VAL A 87 7.77 9.71 6.84
CA VAL A 87 8.54 10.21 5.69
C VAL A 87 10.04 10.02 5.92
N GLU A 88 10.43 9.90 7.19
CA GLU A 88 11.78 9.56 7.63
C GLU A 88 12.00 8.05 7.73
N ALA A 89 11.09 7.21 7.20
CA ALA A 89 11.39 5.79 7.04
C ALA A 89 12.71 5.68 6.27
N GLU A 90 13.79 5.46 7.01
CA GLU A 90 15.14 5.61 6.50
C GLU A 90 15.31 4.57 5.41
N CYS A 91 15.60 5.05 4.20
CA CYS A 91 16.05 4.23 3.10
C CYS A 91 17.35 3.54 3.55
N LEU A 92 17.24 2.33 4.12
CA LEU A 92 18.38 1.48 4.51
C LEU A 92 19.07 0.89 3.27
N VAL A 93 19.29 1.71 2.24
CA VAL A 93 20.33 1.45 1.25
C VAL A 93 21.64 1.86 1.91
N ARG A 94 22.15 0.99 2.77
CA ARG A 94 23.56 1.10 3.17
C ARG A 94 24.43 0.87 1.93
N PRO A 95 25.51 1.65 1.76
CA PRO A 95 26.33 1.71 0.56
C PRO A 95 27.04 0.40 0.23
#